data_AF-A0ABC9SQQ5-F1
#
_entry.id   AF-A0ABC9SQQ5-F1
#
_cell.length_a   1.000
_cell.length_b   1.000
_cell.length_c   1.000
_cell.angle_alpha   90.00
_cell.angle_beta   90.00
_cell.angle_gamma   90.00
#
_symmetry.space_group_name_H-M   'P 1'
#
loop_
_entity.id
_entity.type
_entity.pdbx_description
1 polymer ?
#
loop_
_entity_poly.entity_id
_entity_poly.type
_entity_poly.pdbx_seq_one_letter_code
_entity_poly.pdbx_strand_id
1 'polypeptide(L)'
;MRVRVPKDLKAKLNAVAEERGEDTADVVRRFCEEGLNRHYAENNMDFIKVEIREALRDVLKPSVERLAKIGAKGSVSAGTAMYMLVESLGRQNLDVKDIYSRARIKSVESLRSKGDIDE
;
A
#
# COMPACT_ATOMS: atom_id res chain seq x y z
N MET A 1 46.25 -16.17 -0.09
CA MET A 1 45.02 -17.00 -0.12
C MET A 1 44.88 -17.62 -1.51
N ARG A 2 44.63 -18.93 -1.64
CA ARG A 2 44.39 -19.57 -2.94
C ARG A 2 42.92 -19.99 -3.02
N VAL A 3 42.15 -19.38 -3.91
CA VAL A 3 40.73 -19.68 -4.13
C VAL A 3 40.61 -20.55 -5.36
N ARG A 4 39.89 -21.67 -5.25
CA ARG A 4 39.57 -22.51 -6.41
C ARG A 4 38.31 -21.99 -7.08
N VAL A 5 38.40 -21.77 -8.38
CA VAL A 5 37.32 -21.22 -9.19
C VAL A 5 36.98 -22.22 -10.30
N PRO A 6 35.71 -22.46 -10.62
CA PRO A 6 35.32 -23.29 -11.76
C PRO A 6 35.93 -22.76 -13.06
N LYS A 7 36.22 -23.67 -14.01
CA LYS A 7 36.86 -23.32 -15.29
C LYS A 7 36.06 -22.27 -16.07
N ASP A 8 34.73 -22.38 -16.04
CA ASP A 8 33.82 -21.47 -16.74
C ASP A 8 33.84 -20.07 -16.15
N LEU A 9 33.92 -19.95 -14.82
CA LEU A 9 33.98 -18.65 -14.15
C LEU A 9 35.33 -17.98 -14.36
N LYS A 10 36.42 -18.75 -14.39
CA LYS A 10 37.74 -18.25 -14.76
C LYS A 10 37.77 -17.71 -16.19
N ALA A 11 37.14 -18.40 -17.14
CA ALA A 11 37.04 -17.93 -18.53
C ALA A 11 36.30 -16.58 -18.62
N LYS A 12 35.20 -16.42 -17.87
CA LYS A 12 34.45 -15.15 -17.81
C LYS A 12 35.26 -14.02 -17.18
N LEU A 13 35.98 -14.28 -16.08
CA LEU A 13 36.83 -13.28 -15.43
C LEU A 13 37.95 -12.81 -16.35
N ASN A 14 38.57 -13.73 -17.08
CA ASN A 14 39.61 -13.41 -18.05
C ASN A 14 39.07 -12.58 -19.22
N ALA A 15 37.89 -12.92 -19.75
CA ALA A 15 37.26 -12.16 -20.81
C ALA A 15 36.96 -10.70 -20.39
N VAL A 16 36.47 -10.51 -19.16
CA VAL A 16 36.22 -9.16 -18.61
C VAL A 16 37.53 -8.40 -18.36
N ALA A 17 38.58 -9.08 -17.94
CA ALA A 17 39.90 -8.48 -17.76
C ALA A 17 40.49 -8.02 -19.10
N GLU A 18 40.34 -8.84 -20.14
CA GLU A 18 40.80 -8.54 -21.51
C GLU A 18 39.99 -7.40 -22.14
N GLU A 19 38.67 -7.39 -21.97
CA GLU A 19 37.79 -6.30 -22.44
C GLU A 19 38.16 -4.95 -21.81
N ARG A 20 38.56 -4.95 -20.54
CA ARG A 20 38.86 -3.72 -19.78
C ARG A 20 40.34 -3.33 -19.78
N GLY A 21 41.22 -4.19 -20.28
CA GLY A 21 42.67 -3.99 -20.22
C GLY A 21 43.24 -3.98 -18.79
N GLU A 22 42.59 -4.68 -17.86
CA GLU A 22 42.97 -4.75 -16.43
C GLU A 22 43.58 -6.13 -16.10
N ASP A 23 44.36 -6.22 -15.02
CA ASP A 23 44.80 -7.52 -14.51
C ASP A 23 43.62 -8.32 -13.94
N THR A 24 43.64 -9.64 -14.14
CA THR A 24 42.56 -10.51 -13.66
C THR A 24 42.41 -10.44 -12.13
N ALA A 25 43.49 -10.19 -11.39
CA ALA A 25 43.43 -10.05 -9.93
C ALA A 25 42.67 -8.78 -9.50
N ASP A 26 42.78 -7.68 -10.24
CA ASP A 26 42.09 -6.43 -9.93
C ASP A 26 40.60 -6.52 -10.26
N VAL A 27 40.24 -7.18 -11.36
CA VAL A 27 38.85 -7.51 -11.70
C VAL A 27 38.22 -8.38 -10.61
N VAL A 28 38.92 -9.42 -10.16
CA VAL A 28 38.45 -10.30 -9.08
C VAL A 28 38.27 -9.53 -7.78
N ARG A 29 39.21 -8.65 -7.41
CA ARG A 29 39.11 -7.85 -6.18
C ARG A 29 37.88 -6.95 -6.21
N ARG A 30 37.68 -6.21 -7.30
CA ARG A 30 36.53 -5.32 -7.46
C ARG A 30 35.21 -6.08 -7.37
N PHE A 31 35.07 -7.19 -8.09
CA PHE A 31 33.84 -7.99 -8.03
C PHE A 31 33.61 -8.66 -6.67
N CYS A 32 34.67 -9.02 -5.94
CA CYS A 32 34.52 -9.48 -4.57
C CYS A 32 34.07 -8.34 -3.63
N GLU A 33 34.63 -7.14 -3.75
CA GLU A 33 34.20 -5.98 -2.96
C GLU A 33 32.76 -5.57 -3.27
N GLU A 34 32.40 -5.46 -4.55
CA GLU A 34 31.02 -5.19 -4.98
C GLU A 34 30.06 -6.30 -4.57
N GLY A 35 30.46 -7.57 -4.70
CA GLY A 35 29.66 -8.73 -4.29
C GLY A 35 29.43 -8.78 -2.78
N LEU A 36 30.46 -8.47 -1.97
CA LEU A 36 30.34 -8.38 -0.52
C LEU A 36 29.44 -7.20 -0.12
N ASN A 37 29.64 -6.02 -0.71
CA ASN A 37 28.80 -4.85 -0.46
C ASN A 37 27.33 -5.11 -0.82
N ARG A 38 27.08 -5.77 -1.96
CA ARG A 38 25.73 -6.17 -2.37
C ARG A 38 25.14 -7.21 -1.42
N HIS A 39 25.90 -8.21 -1.00
CA HIS A 39 25.45 -9.22 -0.05
C HIS A 39 25.08 -8.60 1.33
N TYR A 40 25.87 -7.64 1.81
CA TYR A 40 25.54 -6.90 3.02
C TYR A 40 24.32 -5.99 2.82
N ALA A 41 24.23 -5.31 1.69
CA ALA A 41 23.08 -4.47 1.36
C ALA A 41 21.78 -5.30 1.27
N GLU A 42 21.79 -6.43 0.58
CA GLU A 42 20.62 -7.31 0.43
C GLU A 42 20.18 -7.90 1.78
N ASN A 43 21.11 -8.43 2.58
CA ASN A 43 20.78 -8.98 3.90
C ASN A 43 20.28 -7.91 4.89
N ASN A 44 20.86 -6.71 4.87
CA ASN A 44 20.40 -5.62 5.73
C ASN A 44 19.07 -5.02 5.24
N MET A 45 18.83 -5.02 3.93
CA MET A 45 17.67 -4.41 3.33
C MET A 45 16.37 -5.17 3.65
N ASP A 46 16.43 -6.50 3.82
CA ASP A 46 15.24 -7.25 4.25
C ASP A 46 14.86 -6.96 5.70
N PHE A 47 15.84 -6.82 6.60
CA PHE A 47 15.61 -6.34 7.96
C PHE A 47 15.02 -4.91 7.96
N ILE A 48 15.63 -3.99 7.21
CA ILE A 48 15.18 -2.60 7.10
C ILE A 48 13.75 -2.51 6.53
N LYS A 49 13.39 -3.34 5.55
CA LYS A 49 12.02 -3.39 4.99
C LYS A 49 10.98 -3.81 6.03
N VAL A 50 11.31 -4.76 6.91
CA VAL A 50 10.40 -5.20 7.98
C VAL A 50 10.19 -4.06 8.95
N GLU A 51 11.28 -3.45 9.42
CA GLU A 51 11.24 -2.33 10.37
C GLU A 51 10.44 -1.14 9.83
N ILE A 52 10.64 -0.76 8.57
CA ILE A 52 9.89 0.32 7.93
C ILE A 52 8.41 -0.01 7.83
N ARG A 53 8.04 -1.26 7.50
CA ARG A 53 6.64 -1.67 7.46
C ARG A 53 5.99 -1.62 8.83
N GLU A 54 6.70 -2.03 9.88
CA GLU A 54 6.22 -1.96 11.25
C GLU A 54 6.03 -0.51 11.71
N ALA A 55 7.03 0.34 11.50
CA ALA A 55 6.95 1.76 11.80
C ALA A 55 5.77 2.44 11.07
N LEU A 56 5.57 2.14 9.78
CA LEU A 56 4.43 2.65 9.02
C LEU A 56 3.10 2.13 9.56
N ARG A 57 3.03 0.84 9.94
CA ARG A 57 1.83 0.26 10.53
C ARG A 57 1.49 0.94 11.84
N ASP A 58 2.47 1.20 12.70
CA ASP A 58 2.25 1.83 14.00
C ASP A 58 1.77 3.27 13.86
N VAL A 59 2.28 4.02 12.88
CA VAL A 59 1.84 5.39 12.60
C VAL A 59 0.44 5.42 11.96
N LEU A 60 0.16 4.52 11.01
CA LEU A 60 -1.08 4.56 10.24
C LEU A 60 -2.26 3.91 10.94
N LYS A 61 -2.03 2.85 11.74
CA LYS A 61 -3.09 2.06 12.37
C LYS A 61 -4.05 2.91 13.23
N PRO A 62 -3.59 3.81 14.10
CA PRO A 62 -4.50 4.65 14.89
C PRO A 62 -5.41 5.55 14.04
N SER A 63 -4.89 6.05 12.91
CA SER A 63 -5.65 6.90 11.99
C SER A 63 -6.71 6.09 11.24
N VAL A 64 -6.35 4.90 10.76
CA VAL A 64 -7.30 3.97 10.10
C VAL A 64 -8.40 3.54 11.06
N GLU A 65 -8.04 3.13 12.29
CA GLU A 65 -9.01 2.72 13.31
C GLU A 65 -9.96 3.87 13.70
N ARG A 66 -9.44 5.10 13.79
CA ARG A 66 -10.24 6.29 14.07
C ARG A 66 -11.22 6.57 12.94
N LEU A 67 -10.78 6.52 11.68
CA LEU A 67 -11.66 6.70 10.53
C LEU A 67 -12.74 5.62 10.47
N ALA A 68 -12.39 4.36 10.72
CA ALA A 68 -13.35 3.27 10.81
C ALA A 68 -14.38 3.51 11.93
N LYS A 69 -13.93 3.97 13.11
CA LYS A 69 -14.81 4.29 14.25
C LYS A 69 -15.73 5.47 13.96
N ILE A 70 -15.23 6.51 13.30
CA ILE A 70 -16.04 7.66 12.87
C ILE A 70 -17.09 7.21 11.84
N GLY A 71 -16.68 6.42 10.85
CA GLY A 71 -17.58 5.84 9.85
C GLY A 71 -18.69 5.03 10.52
N ALA A 72 -18.35 4.12 11.43
CA ALA A 72 -19.32 3.32 12.15
C ALA A 72 -20.30 4.18 12.98
N LYS A 73 -19.81 5.17 13.73
CA LYS A 73 -20.66 6.11 14.49
C LYS A 73 -21.58 6.91 13.57
N GLY A 74 -21.06 7.40 12.45
CA GLY A 74 -21.83 8.14 11.46
C GLY A 74 -22.93 7.27 10.84
N SER A 75 -22.61 6.03 10.47
CA SER A 75 -23.60 5.07 9.94
C SER A 75 -24.69 4.73 10.94
N VAL A 76 -24.35 4.50 12.22
CA VAL A 76 -25.34 4.28 13.28
C VAL A 76 -26.23 5.51 13.44
N SER A 77 -25.65 6.71 13.55
CA SER A 77 -26.42 7.95 13.68
C SER A 77 -27.34 8.21 12.49
N ALA A 78 -26.87 7.99 11.27
CA ALA A 78 -27.66 8.16 10.05
C ALA A 78 -28.79 7.12 9.97
N GLY A 79 -28.50 5.86 10.33
CA GLY A 79 -29.50 4.81 10.44
C GLY A 79 -30.58 5.15 11.48
N THR A 80 -30.18 5.61 12.66
CA THR A 80 -31.13 6.05 13.70
C THR A 80 -32.02 7.20 13.21
N ALA A 81 -31.44 8.21 12.56
CA ALA A 81 -32.22 9.31 11.98
C ALA A 81 -33.22 8.82 10.93
N MET A 82 -32.79 7.92 10.05
CA MET A 82 -33.66 7.30 9.06
C MET A 82 -34.83 6.54 9.72
N TYR A 83 -34.56 5.72 10.74
CA TYR A 83 -35.62 4.99 11.44
C TYR A 83 -36.59 5.90 12.19
N MET A 84 -36.11 7.00 12.80
CA MET A 84 -36.97 8.01 13.42
C MET A 84 -37.92 8.65 12.39
N LEU A 85 -37.42 8.94 11.19
CA LEU A 85 -38.24 9.47 10.10
C LEU A 85 -39.27 8.45 9.59
N VAL A 86 -38.84 7.19 9.40
CA VAL A 86 -39.72 6.07 9.02
C VAL A 86 -40.85 5.89 10.04
N GLU A 87 -40.53 5.92 11.33
CA GLU A 87 -41.54 5.80 12.39
C GLU A 87 -42.50 6.99 12.39
N SER A 88 -41.99 8.21 12.24
CA SER A 88 -42.81 9.43 12.18
C SER A 88 -43.77 9.42 10.98
N LEU A 89 -43.29 9.05 9.78
CA LEU A 89 -44.11 8.92 8.58
C LEU A 89 -45.13 7.78 8.69
N GLY A 90 -44.74 6.66 9.30
CA GLY A 90 -45.64 5.53 9.56
C GLY A 90 -46.80 5.91 10.47
N ARG A 91 -46.56 6.73 11.50
CA ARG A 91 -47.62 7.28 12.39
C ARG A 91 -48.60 8.21 11.65
N GLN A 92 -48.20 8.76 10.51
CA GLN A 92 -49.05 9.60 9.65
C GLN A 92 -49.78 8.78 8.55
N ASN A 93 -49.70 7.45 8.58
CA ASN A 93 -50.27 6.54 7.56
C ASN A 93 -49.79 6.84 6.12
N LEU A 94 -48.58 7.39 5.97
CA LEU A 94 -47.97 7.64 4.65
C LEU A 94 -47.30 6.37 4.12
N ASP A 95 -47.23 6.22 2.79
CA ASP A 95 -46.47 5.13 2.16
C ASP A 95 -44.96 5.36 2.29
N VAL A 96 -44.41 4.85 3.40
CA VAL A 96 -42.99 4.97 3.73
C VAL A 96 -42.10 4.28 2.70
N LYS A 97 -42.57 3.20 2.05
CA LYS A 97 -41.77 2.45 1.08
C LYS A 97 -41.54 3.25 -0.19
N ASP A 98 -42.60 3.88 -0.71
CA ASP A 98 -42.49 4.74 -1.88
C ASP A 98 -41.59 5.96 -1.59
N ILE A 99 -41.82 6.65 -0.46
CA ILE A 99 -41.04 7.82 -0.06
C ILE A 99 -39.56 7.49 0.07
N TYR A 100 -39.22 6.36 0.71
CA TYR A 100 -37.84 5.91 0.83
C TYR A 100 -37.21 5.62 -0.54
N SER A 101 -37.94 4.96 -1.45
CA SER A 101 -37.41 4.62 -2.78
C SER A 101 -37.05 5.87 -3.58
N ARG A 102 -37.92 6.89 -3.58
CA ARG A 102 -37.67 8.19 -4.21
C ARG A 102 -36.53 8.95 -3.56
N ALA A 103 -36.45 8.96 -2.23
CA ALA A 103 -35.37 9.61 -1.49
C ALA A 103 -34.01 8.97 -1.79
N ARG A 104 -33.95 7.64 -1.88
CA ARG A 104 -32.72 6.91 -2.23
C ARG A 104 -32.23 7.24 -3.63
N ILE A 105 -33.12 7.32 -4.63
CA ILE A 105 -32.76 7.69 -6.01
C ILE A 105 -32.11 9.09 -6.01
N LYS A 106 -32.77 10.09 -5.39
CA LYS A 106 -32.24 11.45 -5.28
C LYS A 106 -30.89 11.51 -4.57
N SER A 107 -30.72 10.72 -3.51
CA SER A 107 -29.46 10.65 -2.77
C SER A 107 -28.32 10.08 -3.63
N VAL A 108 -28.58 9.04 -4.42
CA VAL A 108 -27.61 8.46 -5.36
C VAL A 108 -27.29 9.42 -6.50
N GLU A 109 -28.29 10.11 -7.04
CA GLU A 109 -28.11 11.13 -8.07
C GLU A 109 -27.24 12.28 -7.56
N SER A 110 -27.50 12.77 -6.35
CA SER A 110 -26.69 13.82 -5.73
C SER A 110 -25.24 13.39 -5.51
N LEU A 111 -24.99 12.12 -5.15
CA LEU A 111 -23.62 11.60 -5.05
C LEU A 111 -22.91 11.52 -6.41
N ARG A 112 -23.66 11.26 -7.49
CA ARG A 112 -23.14 11.21 -8.86
C ARG A 112 -22.95 12.60 -9.47
N SER A 113 -23.78 13.58 -9.09
CA SER A 113 -23.78 14.93 -9.66
C SER A 113 -22.74 15.86 -9.04
N LYS A 114 -22.09 15.47 -7.93
CA LYS A 114 -21.01 16.24 -7.28
C LYS A 114 -19.68 16.24 -8.05
N GLY A 115 -19.76 16.50 -9.35
CA GLY A 115 -18.79 17.30 -10.09
C GLY A 115 -19.19 18.78 -10.13
N ASP A 116 -20.48 19.11 -9.97
CA ASP A 116 -21.00 20.49 -9.95
C ASP A 116 -21.85 20.70 -8.69
N ILE A 117 -21.24 21.31 -7.67
CA ILE A 117 -21.99 22.02 -6.63
C ILE A 117 -21.63 23.48 -6.86
N ASP A 118 -22.40 24.15 -7.72
CA ASP A 118 -22.42 25.61 -7.72
C ASP A 118 -23.00 26.09 -6.38
N GLU A 119 -22.32 27.09 -5.80
CA GLU A 119 -22.74 27.88 -4.64
C GLU A 119 -24.13 28.52 -4.81
#